data_AF-R6MSD0-F1
#
_entry.id   AF-R6MSD0-F1
#
_cell.length_a   1.000
_cell.length_b   1.000
_cell.length_c   1.000
_cell.angle_alpha   90.00
_cell.angle_beta   90.00
_cell.angle_gamma   90.00
#
_symmetry.space_group_name_H-M   'P 1'
#
loop_
_entity.id
_entity.type
_entity.pdbx_description
1 polymer ?
#
loop_
_entity_poly.entity_id
_entity_poly.type
_entity_poly.pdbx_seq_one_letter_code
_entity_poly.pdbx_strand_id
1 'polypeptide(L)'
;MNLTNIDKLNIIIEQGMFEPISVNQNSDENERSDYKIIYLMNDTVESFLVFKNAKCTGEYIEKFEGFTDIELEKRDDGYVLIVKQEQTYFLIFFDDIEIENHYYNYGSIGHFWIKRYEHLRVLEYQTAIVWDKMCYLGEGACTAEELKIASLKQFPPLNYCSYPCVSDIYQVPLEDKWHLSEDANEFMIELAENAGDDDLKRMLLDYGKNPTVRNAKRLAKIFRLKKHRKVVMMLMEYIKKAASVYPDRKFNIYVEENKSLLMKKAFERKKELEDNKREAVVYREEPFVYDCDGVEFNVYIMIWKNGIRNSRVEIEKIEL
;
A
#
# COMPACT_ATOMS: atom_id res chain seq x y z
N MET A 1 9.77 15.69 9.67
CA MET A 1 10.64 16.67 8.98
C MET A 1 10.25 16.60 7.50
N ASN A 2 9.87 17.70 6.85
CA ASN A 2 9.45 17.65 5.45
C ASN A 2 10.68 17.50 4.56
N LEU A 3 10.83 16.32 3.93
CA LEU A 3 11.92 16.02 3.00
C LEU A 3 11.78 16.88 1.73
N THR A 4 12.88 17.52 1.31
CA THR A 4 12.94 18.16 -0.01
C THR A 4 12.87 17.11 -1.11
N ASN A 5 12.57 17.50 -2.36
CA ASN A 5 12.51 16.53 -3.46
C ASN A 5 13.90 15.96 -3.80
N ILE A 6 14.98 16.69 -3.49
CA ILE A 6 16.35 16.18 -3.56
C ILE A 6 16.59 15.13 -2.48
N ASP A 7 16.10 15.33 -1.25
CA ASP A 7 16.21 14.31 -0.20
C ASP A 7 15.45 13.03 -0.59
N LYS A 8 14.29 13.18 -1.23
CA LYS A 8 13.53 12.04 -1.78
C LYS A 8 14.32 11.29 -2.85
N LEU A 9 15.01 12.01 -3.75
CA LEU A 9 15.91 11.38 -4.72
C LEU A 9 17.07 10.64 -4.03
N ASN A 10 17.67 11.23 -3.01
CA ASN A 10 18.76 10.57 -2.27
C ASN A 10 18.29 9.27 -1.61
N ILE A 11 17.06 9.20 -1.10
CA ILE A 11 16.47 7.95 -0.58
C ILE A 11 16.41 6.88 -1.69
N ILE A 12 15.97 7.25 -2.89
CA ILE A 12 15.94 6.33 -4.03
C ILE A 12 17.34 5.82 -4.40
N ILE A 13 18.33 6.71 -4.39
CA ILE A 13 19.74 6.38 -4.64
C ILE A 13 20.26 5.40 -3.59
N GLU A 14 20.06 5.69 -2.31
CA GLU A 14 20.51 4.84 -1.20
C GLU A 14 19.86 3.46 -1.20
N GLN A 15 18.61 3.37 -1.65
CA GLN A 15 17.87 2.11 -1.79
C GLN A 15 18.23 1.35 -3.08
N GLY A 16 18.93 1.97 -4.02
CA GLY A 16 19.23 1.40 -5.34
C GLY A 16 17.98 1.19 -6.21
N MET A 17 16.91 1.95 -5.98
CA MET A 17 15.58 1.74 -6.59
C MET A 17 15.34 2.71 -7.75
N PHE A 18 16.19 2.70 -8.78
CA PHE A 18 16.02 3.57 -9.95
C PHE A 18 15.20 2.88 -11.04
N GLU A 19 13.97 3.34 -11.22
CA GLU A 19 13.05 2.81 -12.22
C GLU A 19 12.45 3.95 -13.05
N PRO A 20 12.95 4.17 -14.28
CA PRO A 20 12.45 5.24 -15.14
C PRO A 20 11.15 4.86 -15.82
N ILE A 21 10.27 5.85 -16.02
CA ILE A 21 9.00 5.64 -16.74
C ILE A 21 9.21 5.94 -18.20
N SER A 22 9.17 4.89 -19.03
CA SER A 22 9.25 4.94 -20.49
C SER A 22 10.36 5.88 -20.98
N VAL A 23 11.57 5.35 -21.14
CA VAL A 23 12.66 6.11 -21.75
C VAL A 23 12.30 6.34 -23.22
N ASN A 24 11.87 7.55 -23.59
CA ASN A 24 11.80 7.95 -25.00
C ASN A 24 13.24 8.07 -25.52
N GLN A 25 13.85 6.94 -25.87
CA GLN A 25 15.19 6.84 -26.47
C GLN A 25 15.28 7.54 -27.85
N ASN A 26 14.17 8.08 -28.37
CA ASN A 26 14.06 8.76 -29.67
C ASN A 26 13.78 10.27 -29.56
N SER A 27 14.03 10.89 -28.40
CA SER A 27 14.14 12.36 -28.36
C SER A 27 15.50 12.74 -28.96
N ASP A 28 15.53 13.71 -29.87
CA ASP A 28 16.79 14.27 -30.36
C ASP A 28 17.66 14.59 -29.14
N GLU A 29 18.95 14.19 -29.12
CA GLU A 29 19.89 14.41 -28.01
C GLU A 29 20.01 15.90 -27.58
N ASN A 30 19.40 16.82 -28.32
CA ASN A 30 19.37 18.26 -28.08
C ASN A 30 18.04 18.80 -27.54
N GLU A 31 16.98 18.00 -27.41
CA GLU A 31 15.69 18.47 -26.90
C GLU A 31 15.59 18.21 -25.39
N ARG A 32 15.34 19.28 -24.63
CA ARG A 32 15.07 19.18 -23.19
C ARG A 32 13.59 18.88 -22.96
N SER A 33 13.29 17.93 -22.09
CA SER A 33 11.93 17.57 -21.70
C SER A 33 11.89 17.06 -20.26
N ASP A 34 10.71 17.02 -19.65
CA ASP A 34 10.58 16.46 -18.31
C ASP A 34 10.82 14.95 -18.33
N TYR A 35 11.63 14.45 -17.40
CA TYR A 35 11.93 13.03 -17.25
C TYR A 35 11.38 12.51 -15.91
N LYS A 36 10.86 11.28 -15.86
CA LYS A 36 10.19 10.74 -14.67
C LYS A 36 10.81 9.43 -14.23
N ILE A 37 10.98 9.29 -12.92
CA ILE A 37 11.25 8.00 -12.27
C ILE A 37 10.22 7.72 -11.19
N ILE A 38 10.02 6.43 -10.91
CA ILE A 38 9.16 5.97 -9.82
C ILE A 38 9.77 6.39 -8.48
N TYR A 39 8.96 7.00 -7.62
CA TYR A 39 9.33 7.32 -6.23
C TYR A 39 8.70 6.36 -5.23
N LEU A 40 7.37 6.18 -5.34
CA LEU A 40 6.61 5.25 -4.52
C LEU A 40 5.48 4.69 -5.37
N MET A 41 5.38 3.37 -5.43
CA MET A 41 4.35 2.69 -6.17
C MET A 41 3.68 1.65 -5.27
N ASN A 42 2.48 1.95 -4.79
CA ASN A 42 1.66 1.01 -4.04
C ASN A 42 0.17 1.24 -4.32
N ASP A 43 -0.70 0.42 -3.74
CA ASP A 43 -2.14 0.48 -4.03
C ASP A 43 -2.86 1.76 -3.57
N THR A 44 -2.20 2.63 -2.80
CA THR A 44 -2.73 3.96 -2.42
C THR A 44 -2.26 5.08 -3.34
N VAL A 45 -1.10 4.93 -3.98
CA VAL A 45 -0.44 6.01 -4.72
C VAL A 45 0.55 5.50 -5.76
N GLU A 46 0.52 6.12 -6.95
CA GLU A 46 1.62 6.10 -7.91
C GLU A 46 2.28 7.48 -7.90
N SER A 47 3.50 7.56 -7.37
CA SER A 47 4.27 8.79 -7.14
C SER A 47 5.55 8.81 -7.96
N PHE A 48 5.87 9.97 -8.54
CA PHE A 48 7.00 10.16 -9.43
C PHE A 48 7.85 11.36 -9.02
N LEU A 49 9.18 11.22 -9.16
CA LEU A 49 10.07 12.36 -9.21
C LEU A 49 10.20 12.81 -10.67
N VAL A 50 9.82 14.06 -10.93
CA VAL A 50 9.82 14.68 -12.26
C VAL A 50 11.00 15.63 -12.35
N PHE A 51 12.01 15.21 -13.09
CA PHE A 51 13.21 15.98 -13.40
C PHE A 51 12.86 17.02 -14.46
N LYS A 52 12.86 18.30 -14.08
CA LYS A 52 12.40 19.39 -14.91
C LYS A 52 13.45 19.81 -15.92
N ASN A 53 13.00 20.08 -17.15
CA ASN A 53 13.86 20.55 -18.24
C ASN A 53 15.09 19.63 -18.42
N ALA A 54 14.86 18.32 -18.35
CA ALA A 54 15.90 17.33 -18.32
C ALA A 54 16.48 17.05 -19.71
N LYS A 55 17.76 16.70 -19.75
CA LYS A 55 18.47 16.18 -20.92
C LYS A 55 19.14 14.87 -20.54
N CYS A 56 18.79 13.81 -21.26
CA CYS A 56 19.38 12.49 -21.05
C CYS A 56 20.48 12.22 -22.09
N THR A 57 21.54 11.53 -21.71
CA THR A 57 22.59 11.06 -22.64
C THR A 57 23.18 9.74 -22.17
N GLY A 58 23.67 8.93 -23.11
CA GLY A 58 24.14 7.57 -22.84
C GLY A 58 23.02 6.55 -22.97
N GLU A 59 23.27 5.33 -22.48
CA GLU A 59 22.36 4.19 -22.64
C GLU A 59 21.91 3.67 -21.28
N TYR A 60 20.59 3.53 -21.10
CA TYR A 60 20.01 2.85 -19.94
C TYR A 60 19.57 1.45 -20.35
N ILE A 61 20.17 0.44 -19.74
CA ILE A 61 19.84 -0.97 -19.95
C ILE A 61 18.66 -1.31 -19.03
N GLU A 62 17.48 -1.48 -19.63
CA GLU A 62 16.30 -1.96 -18.91
C GLU A 62 16.53 -3.40 -18.40
N LYS A 63 16.04 -3.69 -17.19
CA LYS A 63 16.15 -5.02 -16.56
C LYS A 63 17.60 -5.54 -16.46
N PHE A 64 18.53 -4.63 -16.19
CA PHE A 64 19.93 -4.95 -16.00
C PHE A 64 20.14 -5.84 -14.76
N GLU A 65 20.71 -7.05 -14.95
CA GLU A 65 20.95 -8.03 -13.87
C GLU A 65 22.28 -7.83 -13.12
N GLY A 66 22.84 -6.61 -13.11
CA GLY A 66 24.13 -6.28 -12.50
C GLY A 66 24.07 -5.16 -11.46
N PHE A 67 25.24 -4.74 -10.97
CA PHE A 67 25.33 -3.64 -10.00
C PHE A 67 25.07 -2.30 -10.69
N THR A 68 24.05 -1.59 -10.22
CA THR A 68 23.75 -0.22 -10.62
C THR A 68 24.22 0.73 -9.53
N ASP A 69 25.12 1.64 -9.89
CA ASP A 69 25.62 2.70 -9.02
C ASP A 69 25.02 4.03 -9.44
N ILE A 70 24.60 4.86 -8.49
CA ILE A 70 23.90 6.11 -8.77
C ILE A 70 24.49 7.25 -7.95
N GLU A 71 24.89 8.32 -8.63
CA GLU A 71 25.49 9.49 -8.01
C GLU A 71 24.76 10.76 -8.44
N LEU A 72 24.52 11.68 -7.50
CA LEU A 72 23.94 12.99 -7.76
C LEU A 72 25.00 14.08 -7.57
N GLU A 73 25.27 14.86 -8.61
CA GLU A 73 26.16 16.02 -8.54
C GLU A 73 25.39 17.32 -8.76
N LYS A 74 25.67 18.33 -7.93
CA LYS A 74 25.18 19.70 -8.14
C LYS A 74 26.13 20.46 -9.06
N ARG A 75 25.58 21.18 -10.04
CA ARG A 75 26.30 22.05 -10.98
C ARG A 75 25.87 23.50 -10.82
N ASP A 76 26.55 24.41 -11.52
CA ASP A 76 26.23 25.84 -11.49
C ASP A 76 24.84 26.14 -12.09
N ASP A 77 24.41 25.33 -13.06
CA ASP A 77 23.16 25.46 -13.83
C ASP A 77 22.12 24.36 -13.52
N GLY A 78 22.26 23.64 -12.40
CA GLY A 78 21.31 22.60 -11.99
C GLY A 78 21.99 21.39 -11.37
N TYR A 79 21.63 20.20 -11.86
CA TYR A 79 22.07 18.92 -11.34
C TYR A 79 22.36 17.94 -12.46
N VAL A 80 23.17 16.92 -12.15
CA VAL A 80 23.30 15.71 -12.96
C VAL A 80 23.13 14.48 -12.10
N LEU A 81 22.27 13.57 -12.53
CA LEU A 81 22.17 12.21 -11.99
C LEU A 81 22.97 11.29 -12.91
N ILE A 82 23.93 10.57 -12.33
CA ILE A 82 24.82 9.65 -13.02
C ILE A 82 24.38 8.23 -12.64
N VAL A 83 23.85 7.48 -13.59
CA VAL A 83 23.47 6.07 -13.43
C VAL A 83 24.50 5.22 -14.15
N LYS A 84 25.20 4.38 -13.41
CA LYS A 84 26.26 3.52 -13.93
C LYS A 84 25.85 2.06 -13.82
N GLN A 85 25.69 1.42 -14.97
CA GLN A 85 25.41 0.00 -15.11
C GLN A 85 26.67 -0.70 -15.61
N GLU A 86 27.56 -1.04 -14.67
CA GLU A 86 28.93 -1.53 -14.94
C GLU A 86 29.77 -0.63 -15.85
N GLN A 87 29.81 -0.91 -17.16
CA GLN A 87 30.59 -0.18 -18.16
C GLN A 87 29.75 0.87 -18.90
N THR A 88 28.43 0.84 -18.71
CA THR A 88 27.49 1.76 -19.36
C THR A 88 27.13 2.89 -18.42
N TYR A 89 27.01 4.10 -18.96
CA TYR A 89 26.61 5.30 -18.23
C TYR A 89 25.37 5.89 -18.87
N PHE A 90 24.43 6.26 -18.01
CA PHE A 90 23.25 7.02 -18.36
C PHE A 90 23.21 8.27 -17.47
N LEU A 91 23.19 9.44 -18.11
CA LEU A 91 23.30 10.73 -17.44
C LEU A 91 22.01 11.52 -17.65
N ILE A 92 21.46 12.07 -16.57
CA ILE A 92 20.29 12.94 -16.61
C ILE A 92 20.72 14.31 -16.08
N PHE A 93 20.82 15.30 -16.95
CA PHE A 93 21.00 16.70 -16.58
C PHE A 93 19.62 17.32 -16.35
N PHE A 94 19.41 18.10 -15.29
CA PHE A 94 18.11 18.70 -14.97
C PHE A 94 18.25 19.92 -14.09
N ASP A 95 17.23 20.78 -14.10
CA ASP A 95 17.28 22.05 -13.37
C ASP A 95 16.74 21.89 -11.93
N ASP A 96 15.65 21.14 -11.77
CA ASP A 96 14.97 20.91 -10.47
C ASP A 96 14.16 19.60 -10.49
N ILE A 97 13.63 19.19 -9.34
CA ILE A 97 12.75 18.03 -9.18
C ILE A 97 11.40 18.46 -8.61
N GLU A 98 10.34 18.13 -9.34
CA GLU A 98 8.96 18.20 -8.85
C GLU A 98 8.48 16.80 -8.42
N ILE A 99 7.51 16.75 -7.51
CA ILE A 99 6.84 15.50 -7.15
C ILE A 99 5.44 15.48 -7.77
N GLU A 100 5.13 14.38 -8.44
CA GLU A 100 3.82 14.14 -9.04
C GLU A 100 3.18 12.93 -8.38
N ASN A 101 1.99 13.10 -7.80
CA ASN A 101 1.29 12.04 -7.06
C ASN A 101 -0.08 11.76 -7.67
N HIS A 102 -0.37 10.48 -7.90
CA HIS A 102 -1.69 10.00 -8.29
C HIS A 102 -2.23 9.09 -7.19
N TYR A 103 -3.25 9.55 -6.46
CA TYR A 103 -3.85 8.78 -5.37
C TYR A 103 -5.06 7.97 -5.86
N TYR A 104 -5.21 6.76 -5.34
CA TYR A 104 -6.24 5.82 -5.78
C TYR A 104 -7.05 5.22 -4.63
N ASN A 105 -8.27 4.80 -4.96
CA ASN A 105 -9.16 4.12 -4.03
C ASN A 105 -8.67 2.71 -3.72
N TYR A 106 -7.97 2.58 -2.60
CA TYR A 106 -7.44 1.31 -2.09
C TYR A 106 -8.42 0.54 -1.19
N GLY A 107 -9.60 1.11 -0.91
CA GLY A 107 -10.50 0.64 0.15
C GLY A 107 -11.05 -0.76 -0.06
N SER A 108 -11.11 -1.21 -1.32
CA SER A 108 -11.52 -2.57 -1.71
C SER A 108 -10.37 -3.35 -2.35
N ILE A 109 -9.13 -2.91 -2.15
CA ILE A 109 -7.94 -3.65 -2.56
C ILE A 109 -7.59 -4.68 -1.48
N GLY A 110 -7.27 -5.90 -1.89
CA GLY A 110 -6.90 -6.94 -0.97
C GLY A 110 -6.13 -8.07 -1.63
N HIS A 111 -4.97 -8.38 -1.05
CA HIS A 111 -4.11 -9.48 -1.48
C HIS A 111 -4.19 -10.66 -0.51
N PHE A 112 -4.30 -11.88 -1.04
CA PHE A 112 -4.58 -13.09 -0.26
C PHE A 112 -3.44 -14.12 -0.30
N TRP A 113 -2.19 -13.65 -0.24
CA TRP A 113 -0.98 -14.48 -0.39
C TRP A 113 -0.80 -15.52 0.74
N ILE A 114 -1.12 -15.14 1.98
CA ILE A 114 -0.95 -16.01 3.15
C ILE A 114 -2.30 -16.52 3.65
N LYS A 115 -2.47 -17.85 3.62
CA LYS A 115 -3.69 -18.53 4.08
C LYS A 115 -3.97 -18.34 5.58
N ARG A 116 -5.25 -18.42 5.92
CA ARG A 116 -5.84 -18.30 7.26
C ARG A 116 -5.77 -16.88 7.84
N TYR A 117 -6.90 -16.42 8.35
CA TYR A 117 -7.08 -15.08 8.93
C TYR A 117 -6.95 -13.96 7.89
N GLU A 118 -7.37 -14.24 6.67
CA GLU A 118 -7.31 -13.35 5.51
C GLU A 118 -7.96 -11.99 5.81
N HIS A 119 -9.11 -11.98 6.48
CA HIS A 119 -9.75 -10.75 6.98
C HIS A 119 -8.88 -9.85 7.88
N LEU A 120 -7.92 -10.41 8.63
CA LEU A 120 -6.99 -9.62 9.45
C LEU A 120 -5.72 -9.27 8.68
N ARG A 121 -5.27 -10.13 7.77
CA ARG A 121 -4.11 -9.87 6.92
C ARG A 121 -4.38 -8.79 5.87
N VAL A 122 -5.60 -8.71 5.34
CA VAL A 122 -5.98 -7.65 4.42
C VAL A 122 -5.95 -6.28 5.11
N LEU A 123 -6.33 -6.22 6.40
CA LEU A 123 -6.20 -5.02 7.21
C LEU A 123 -4.74 -4.64 7.43
N GLU A 124 -3.87 -5.62 7.70
CA GLU A 124 -2.43 -5.40 7.83
C GLU A 124 -1.84 -4.84 6.53
N TYR A 125 -2.20 -5.42 5.39
CA TYR A 125 -1.80 -4.94 4.07
C TYR A 125 -2.25 -3.50 3.82
N GLN A 126 -3.55 -3.21 3.96
CA GLN A 126 -4.12 -1.89 3.74
C GLN A 126 -3.52 -0.84 4.70
N THR A 127 -3.23 -1.23 5.93
CA THR A 127 -2.54 -0.37 6.91
C THR A 127 -1.09 -0.10 6.48
N ALA A 128 -0.38 -1.12 5.99
CA ALA A 128 1.01 -0.99 5.56
C ALA A 128 1.16 -0.03 4.38
N ILE A 129 0.33 -0.15 3.34
CA ILE A 129 0.43 0.73 2.17
C ILE A 129 0.11 2.20 2.49
N VAL A 130 -0.79 2.46 3.45
CA VAL A 130 -1.08 3.82 3.93
C VAL A 130 0.05 4.37 4.80
N TRP A 131 0.66 3.51 5.63
CA TRP A 131 1.87 3.87 6.39
C TRP A 131 3.03 4.25 5.46
N ASP A 132 3.28 3.45 4.42
CA ASP A 132 4.33 3.74 3.45
C ASP A 132 4.06 5.06 2.72
N LYS A 133 2.82 5.30 2.29
CA LYS A 133 2.39 6.59 1.73
C LYS A 133 2.73 7.76 2.68
N MET A 134 2.41 7.63 3.97
CA MET A 134 2.71 8.65 4.97
C MET A 134 4.22 8.85 5.20
N CYS A 135 5.00 7.76 5.28
CA CYS A 135 6.44 7.84 5.55
C CYS A 135 7.23 8.46 4.39
N TYR A 136 6.91 8.09 3.15
CA TYR A 136 7.64 8.54 1.97
C TYR A 136 7.15 9.91 1.46
N LEU A 137 5.83 10.16 1.46
CA LEU A 137 5.27 11.42 0.96
C LEU A 137 5.03 12.47 2.05
N GLY A 138 5.07 12.06 3.32
CA GLY A 138 4.78 12.90 4.48
C GLY A 138 3.29 12.91 4.85
N GLU A 139 2.99 13.35 6.08
CA GLU A 139 1.62 13.42 6.61
C GLU A 139 0.66 14.24 5.76
N GLY A 140 1.16 15.27 5.06
CA GLY A 140 0.36 16.12 4.17
C GLY A 140 -0.19 15.40 2.93
N ALA A 141 0.32 14.20 2.61
CA ALA A 141 -0.24 13.33 1.58
C ALA A 141 -1.44 12.50 2.08
N CYS A 142 -1.67 12.44 3.39
CA CYS A 142 -2.71 11.65 4.02
C CYS A 142 -3.87 12.52 4.53
N THR A 143 -5.08 12.00 4.43
CA THR A 143 -6.25 12.54 5.15
C THR A 143 -6.15 12.27 6.65
N ALA A 144 -6.94 12.98 7.46
CA ALA A 144 -7.01 12.71 8.91
C ALA A 144 -7.44 11.26 9.20
N GLU A 145 -8.33 10.72 8.37
CA GLU A 145 -8.76 9.33 8.47
C GLU A 145 -7.64 8.35 8.13
N GLU A 146 -6.83 8.65 7.11
CA GLU A 146 -5.66 7.85 6.75
C GLU A 146 -4.56 7.89 7.82
N LEU A 147 -4.36 9.01 8.52
CA LEU A 147 -3.39 9.08 9.62
C LEU A 147 -3.79 8.12 10.76
N LYS A 148 -5.08 8.03 11.09
CA LYS A 148 -5.58 7.00 12.03
C LYS A 148 -5.29 5.58 11.51
N ILE A 149 -5.48 5.32 10.21
CA ILE A 149 -5.17 4.01 9.61
C ILE A 149 -3.66 3.73 9.68
N ALA A 150 -2.82 4.67 9.26
CA ALA A 150 -1.36 4.55 9.27
C ALA A 150 -0.85 4.19 10.67
N SER A 151 -1.37 4.84 11.72
CA SER A 151 -0.99 4.57 13.11
C SER A 151 -1.10 3.09 13.49
N LEU A 152 -2.04 2.34 12.89
CA LEU A 152 -2.22 0.91 13.15
C LEU A 152 -1.03 0.05 12.70
N LYS A 153 -0.10 0.57 11.89
CA LYS A 153 1.16 -0.13 11.60
C LYS A 153 1.99 -0.31 12.87
N GLN A 154 1.85 0.61 13.82
CA GLN A 154 2.36 0.55 15.20
C GLN A 154 1.29 0.06 16.20
N PHE A 155 0.37 -0.81 15.75
CA PHE A 155 -0.52 -1.58 16.61
C PHE A 155 -0.17 -3.08 16.50
N PRO A 156 0.74 -3.59 17.35
CA PRO A 156 1.25 -4.98 17.27
C PRO A 156 0.20 -6.10 17.21
N PRO A 157 -1.00 -5.95 17.82
CA PRO A 157 -2.05 -6.95 17.69
C PRO A 157 -2.61 -7.14 16.27
N LEU A 158 -2.49 -6.15 15.38
CA LEU A 158 -2.99 -6.22 13.99
C LEU A 158 -1.90 -6.01 12.92
N ASN A 159 -0.67 -5.63 13.28
CA ASN A 159 0.43 -5.50 12.32
C ASN A 159 1.08 -6.87 11.93
N TYR A 160 2.12 -6.81 11.10
CA TYR A 160 2.81 -8.01 10.59
C TYR A 160 3.44 -8.92 11.66
N CYS A 161 3.63 -8.46 12.91
CA CYS A 161 4.06 -9.32 14.00
C CYS A 161 3.02 -10.40 14.34
N SER A 162 1.75 -10.10 14.09
CA SER A 162 0.62 -10.96 14.42
C SER A 162 -0.05 -11.55 13.18
N TYR A 163 -0.10 -10.78 12.08
CA TYR A 163 -0.81 -11.12 10.84
C TYR A 163 -0.03 -10.69 9.59
N PRO A 164 1.17 -11.22 9.33
CA PRO A 164 1.95 -10.81 8.16
C PRO A 164 1.19 -11.11 6.87
N CYS A 165 0.95 -10.11 6.01
CA CYS A 165 0.28 -10.34 4.74
C CYS A 165 1.20 -10.97 3.68
N VAL A 166 2.52 -10.78 3.80
CA VAL A 166 3.59 -11.30 2.93
C VAL A 166 4.57 -12.20 3.69
N SER A 167 5.42 -12.93 2.96
CA SER A 167 6.57 -13.63 3.56
C SER A 167 7.61 -12.64 4.11
N ASP A 168 8.43 -13.10 5.05
CA ASP A 168 9.40 -12.25 5.76
C ASP A 168 10.40 -11.54 4.83
N ILE A 169 10.72 -12.13 3.66
CA ILE A 169 11.63 -11.53 2.68
C ILE A 169 11.08 -10.28 1.99
N TYR A 170 9.76 -10.08 2.02
CA TYR A 170 9.08 -8.92 1.42
C TYR A 170 8.53 -7.94 2.47
N GLN A 171 8.78 -8.18 3.76
CA GLN A 171 8.31 -7.28 4.82
C GLN A 171 9.24 -6.07 4.94
N VAL A 172 8.66 -4.86 4.87
CA VAL A 172 9.36 -3.64 5.26
C VAL A 172 9.57 -3.66 6.78
N PRO A 173 10.82 -3.68 7.28
CA PRO A 173 11.09 -3.79 8.70
C PRO A 173 10.75 -2.49 9.44
N LEU A 174 10.06 -2.59 10.57
CA LEU A 174 9.99 -1.52 11.56
C LEU A 174 11.17 -1.60 12.53
N GLU A 175 11.70 -0.44 12.91
CA GLU A 175 12.76 -0.33 13.92
C GLU A 175 12.33 -0.98 15.26
N ASP A 176 11.14 -0.63 15.76
CA ASP A 176 10.47 -1.34 16.86
C ASP A 176 9.07 -1.82 16.44
N LYS A 177 9.01 -3.06 15.96
CA LYS A 177 7.77 -3.71 15.51
C LYS A 177 6.77 -4.04 16.62
N TRP A 178 7.19 -4.00 17.89
CA TRP A 178 6.33 -4.24 19.06
C TRP A 178 5.95 -2.94 19.77
N HIS A 179 6.41 -1.79 19.29
CA HIS A 179 5.98 -0.48 19.76
C HIS A 179 4.46 -0.34 19.59
N LEU A 180 3.81 0.21 20.62
CA LEU A 180 2.41 0.59 20.59
C LEU A 180 2.32 2.11 20.50
N SER A 181 1.83 2.62 19.37
CA SER A 181 1.45 4.02 19.24
C SER A 181 0.23 4.34 20.10
N GLU A 182 0.24 5.52 20.75
CA GLU A 182 -0.90 6.04 21.51
C GLU A 182 -2.13 6.24 20.61
N ASP A 183 -1.95 6.94 19.48
CA ASP A 183 -2.99 7.17 18.47
C ASP A 183 -3.62 5.85 17.98
N ALA A 184 -2.78 4.83 17.76
CA ALA A 184 -3.23 3.54 17.28
C ALA A 184 -4.08 2.81 18.34
N ASN A 185 -3.68 2.90 19.61
CA ASN A 185 -4.44 2.31 20.71
C ASN A 185 -5.76 3.05 20.94
N GLU A 186 -5.75 4.39 20.92
CA GLU A 186 -6.95 5.22 21.05
C GLU A 186 -7.95 4.96 19.93
N PHE A 187 -7.48 4.86 18.68
CA PHE A 187 -8.34 4.56 17.54
C PHE A 187 -9.02 3.20 17.68
N MET A 188 -8.30 2.18 18.15
CA MET A 188 -8.91 0.87 18.40
C MET A 188 -9.89 0.87 19.58
N ILE A 189 -9.65 1.69 20.61
CA ILE A 189 -10.59 1.90 21.72
C ILE A 189 -11.87 2.57 21.21
N GLU A 190 -11.75 3.61 20.39
CA GLU A 190 -12.87 4.31 19.74
C GLU A 190 -13.70 3.34 18.90
N LEU A 191 -13.05 2.49 18.09
CA LEU A 191 -13.73 1.47 17.29
C LEU A 191 -14.46 0.43 18.15
N ALA A 192 -13.86 -0.01 19.25
CA ALA A 192 -14.51 -0.95 20.18
C ALA A 192 -15.73 -0.31 20.86
N GLU A 193 -15.64 0.95 21.27
CA GLU A 193 -16.75 1.72 21.83
C GLU A 193 -17.89 1.90 20.83
N ASN A 194 -17.59 2.33 19.60
CA ASN A 194 -18.58 2.51 18.55
C ASN A 194 -19.24 1.18 18.15
N ALA A 195 -18.54 0.05 18.31
CA ALA A 195 -19.12 -1.27 18.11
C ALA A 195 -20.01 -1.74 19.28
N GLY A 196 -19.93 -1.10 20.45
CA GLY A 196 -20.56 -1.57 21.69
C GLY A 196 -19.88 -2.82 22.27
N ASP A 197 -18.57 -2.99 22.04
CA ASP A 197 -17.78 -4.12 22.51
C ASP A 197 -17.00 -3.76 23.78
N ASP A 198 -17.71 -3.65 24.90
CA ASP A 198 -17.14 -3.24 26.20
C ASP A 198 -16.02 -4.18 26.68
N ASP A 199 -16.10 -5.47 26.34
CA ASP A 199 -15.07 -6.44 26.71
C ASP A 199 -13.76 -6.18 25.95
N LEU A 200 -13.83 -5.95 24.64
CA LEU A 200 -12.64 -5.59 23.86
C LEU A 200 -12.10 -4.21 24.25
N LYS A 201 -12.98 -3.21 24.45
CA LYS A 201 -12.60 -1.87 24.95
C LYS A 201 -11.78 -1.97 26.23
N ARG A 202 -12.25 -2.75 27.21
CA ARG A 202 -11.51 -2.98 28.46
C ARG A 202 -10.15 -3.64 28.23
N MET A 203 -10.08 -4.66 27.35
CA MET A 203 -8.80 -5.30 27.02
C MET A 203 -7.80 -4.36 26.33
N LEU A 204 -8.29 -3.43 25.51
CA LEU A 204 -7.48 -2.40 24.87
C LEU A 204 -6.96 -1.37 25.88
N LEU A 205 -7.82 -0.92 26.80
CA LEU A 205 -7.42 -0.03 27.90
C LEU A 205 -6.34 -0.67 28.80
N ASP A 206 -6.48 -1.97 29.10
CA ASP A 206 -5.47 -2.71 29.87
C ASP A 206 -4.17 -2.91 29.09
N TYR A 207 -4.25 -3.12 27.77
CA TYR A 207 -3.09 -3.24 26.90
C TYR A 207 -2.31 -1.93 26.81
N GLY A 208 -2.98 -0.80 26.66
CA GLY A 208 -2.35 0.53 26.64
C GLY A 208 -1.56 0.84 27.91
N LYS A 209 -2.04 0.39 29.08
CA LYS A 209 -1.31 0.53 30.37
C LYS A 209 -0.08 -0.37 30.48
N ASN A 210 -0.03 -1.47 29.74
CA ASN A 210 1.03 -2.48 29.85
C ASN A 210 1.30 -3.17 28.49
N PRO A 211 1.93 -2.47 27.53
CA PRO A 211 2.04 -2.92 26.14
C PRO A 211 3.16 -3.95 25.90
N THR A 212 3.18 -5.03 26.68
CA THR A 212 4.17 -6.09 26.49
C THR A 212 3.89 -6.95 25.25
N VAL A 213 4.94 -7.55 24.69
CA VAL A 213 4.84 -8.56 23.61
C VAL A 213 3.84 -9.68 23.94
N ARG A 214 3.79 -10.11 25.21
CA ARG A 214 2.85 -11.14 25.68
C ARG A 214 1.41 -10.66 25.56
N ASN A 215 1.12 -9.41 25.95
CA ASN A 215 -0.20 -8.83 25.89
C ASN A 215 -0.62 -8.54 24.45
N ALA A 216 0.29 -8.07 23.60
CA ALA A 216 0.06 -7.91 22.17
C ALA A 216 -0.36 -9.24 21.51
N LYS A 217 0.40 -10.33 21.73
CA LYS A 217 0.07 -11.67 21.21
C LYS A 217 -1.25 -12.22 21.76
N ARG A 218 -1.60 -11.89 23.00
CA ARG A 218 -2.89 -12.25 23.58
C ARG A 218 -4.01 -11.51 22.86
N LEU A 219 -3.89 -10.20 22.70
CA LEU A 219 -4.90 -9.37 22.06
C LEU A 219 -5.06 -9.71 20.56
N ALA A 220 -3.97 -10.05 19.86
CA ALA A 220 -4.05 -10.61 18.51
C ALA A 220 -5.00 -11.82 18.47
N LYS A 221 -4.85 -12.79 19.39
CA LYS A 221 -5.75 -13.95 19.46
C LYS A 221 -7.20 -13.57 19.77
N ILE A 222 -7.42 -12.47 20.50
CA ILE A 222 -8.75 -11.93 20.81
C ILE A 222 -9.43 -11.41 19.54
N PHE A 223 -8.73 -10.68 18.66
CA PHE A 223 -9.29 -10.20 17.38
C PHE A 223 -9.77 -11.32 16.43
N ARG A 224 -9.30 -12.56 16.63
CA ARG A 224 -9.78 -13.74 15.86
C ARG A 224 -11.15 -14.22 16.32
N LEU A 225 -11.62 -13.82 17.50
CA LEU A 225 -12.82 -14.38 18.09
C LEU A 225 -14.07 -13.82 17.41
N LYS A 226 -15.05 -14.70 17.17
CA LYS A 226 -16.33 -14.33 16.54
C LYS A 226 -17.04 -13.19 17.29
N LYS A 227 -16.93 -13.18 18.63
CA LYS A 227 -17.58 -12.16 19.47
C LYS A 227 -17.09 -10.73 19.22
N HIS A 228 -15.87 -10.56 18.70
CA HIS A 228 -15.27 -9.25 18.41
C HIS A 228 -15.27 -8.89 16.91
N ARG A 229 -15.94 -9.72 16.09
CA ARG A 229 -15.96 -9.56 14.63
C ARG A 229 -16.51 -8.21 14.19
N LYS A 230 -17.47 -7.64 14.92
CA LYS A 230 -18.07 -6.35 14.60
C LYS A 230 -17.02 -5.23 14.56
N VAL A 231 -16.07 -5.21 15.50
CA VAL A 231 -14.97 -4.23 15.52
C VAL A 231 -14.09 -4.36 14.28
N VAL A 232 -13.74 -5.59 13.90
CA VAL A 232 -12.95 -5.86 12.68
C VAL A 232 -13.69 -5.38 11.43
N MET A 233 -14.99 -5.68 11.33
CA MET A 233 -15.81 -5.22 10.19
C MET A 233 -15.95 -3.70 10.14
N MET A 234 -16.06 -3.04 11.30
CA MET A 234 -16.10 -1.58 11.36
C MET A 234 -14.78 -0.96 10.93
N LEU A 235 -13.64 -1.56 11.27
CA LEU A 235 -12.34 -1.12 10.77
C LEU A 235 -12.22 -1.30 9.24
N MET A 236 -12.71 -2.41 8.70
CA MET A 236 -12.75 -2.62 7.24
C MET A 236 -13.61 -1.55 6.53
N GLU A 237 -14.78 -1.24 7.08
CA GLU A 237 -15.66 -0.20 6.52
C GLU A 237 -15.05 1.20 6.69
N TYR A 238 -14.37 1.44 7.81
CA TYR A 238 -13.63 2.69 8.04
C TYR A 238 -12.58 2.91 6.95
N ILE A 239 -11.74 1.91 6.67
CA ILE A 239 -10.73 1.97 5.62
C ILE A 239 -11.37 2.23 4.26
N LYS A 240 -12.45 1.52 3.95
CA LYS A 240 -13.18 1.71 2.69
C LYS A 240 -13.72 3.11 2.53
N LYS A 241 -14.27 3.69 3.61
CA LYS A 241 -14.78 5.07 3.63
C LYS A 241 -13.64 6.08 3.48
N ALA A 242 -12.53 5.90 4.19
CA ALA A 242 -11.36 6.77 4.10
C ALA A 242 -10.80 6.82 2.67
N ALA A 243 -10.71 5.66 2.00
CA ALA A 243 -10.22 5.57 0.62
C ALA A 243 -11.19 6.12 -0.44
N SER A 244 -12.49 6.26 -0.11
CA SER A 244 -13.53 6.64 -1.09
C SER A 244 -13.42 8.08 -1.61
N VAL A 245 -12.57 8.90 -1.00
CA VAL A 245 -12.27 10.26 -1.49
C VAL A 245 -11.40 10.24 -2.75
N TYR A 246 -10.72 9.13 -3.02
CA TYR A 246 -9.85 8.95 -4.17
C TYR A 246 -10.58 8.29 -5.35
N PRO A 247 -10.18 8.57 -6.59
CA PRO A 247 -10.74 7.91 -7.76
C PRO A 247 -10.30 6.43 -7.84
N ASP A 248 -11.11 5.60 -8.49
CA ASP A 248 -10.64 4.29 -8.96
C ASP A 248 -9.64 4.48 -10.12
N ARG A 249 -8.69 3.54 -10.27
CA ARG A 249 -7.77 3.51 -11.43
C ARG A 249 -8.56 3.35 -12.72
N LYS A 250 -8.05 3.99 -13.78
CA LYS A 250 -8.58 3.88 -15.15
C LYS A 250 -7.53 3.24 -16.03
N PHE A 251 -7.92 2.18 -16.73
CA PHE A 251 -7.05 1.41 -17.59
C PHE A 251 -7.42 1.56 -19.07
N ASN A 252 -6.66 0.89 -19.93
CA ASN A 252 -7.02 0.76 -21.35
C ASN A 252 -8.35 0.00 -21.53
N ILE A 253 -8.92 0.08 -22.72
CA ILE A 253 -10.26 -0.45 -23.03
C ILE A 253 -10.39 -1.95 -22.72
N TYR A 254 -9.36 -2.76 -22.98
CA TYR A 254 -9.38 -4.20 -22.76
C TYR A 254 -9.44 -4.54 -21.26
N VAL A 255 -8.64 -3.85 -20.45
CA VAL A 255 -8.62 -4.06 -18.99
C VAL A 255 -9.93 -3.56 -18.36
N GLU A 256 -10.47 -2.43 -18.83
CA GLU A 256 -11.75 -1.92 -18.32
C GLU A 256 -12.94 -2.83 -18.67
N GLU A 257 -12.97 -3.44 -19.85
CA GLU A 257 -13.98 -4.44 -20.21
C GLU A 257 -13.93 -5.66 -19.29
N ASN A 258 -12.74 -6.23 -19.07
CA ASN A 258 -12.54 -7.36 -18.16
C ASN A 258 -12.92 -7.02 -16.71
N LYS A 259 -12.47 -5.86 -16.22
CA LYS A 259 -12.81 -5.32 -14.89
C LYS A 259 -14.32 -5.20 -14.72
N SER A 260 -15.02 -4.61 -15.68
CA SER A 260 -16.48 -4.44 -15.64
C SER A 260 -17.20 -5.79 -15.54
N LEU A 261 -16.79 -6.78 -16.32
CA LEU A 261 -17.40 -8.10 -16.34
C LEU A 261 -17.14 -8.88 -15.03
N LEU A 262 -15.90 -8.89 -14.53
CA LEU A 262 -15.53 -9.52 -13.27
C LEU A 262 -16.27 -8.89 -12.08
N MET A 263 -16.31 -7.55 -12.00
CA MET A 263 -17.00 -6.84 -10.92
C MET A 263 -18.51 -7.11 -10.95
N LYS A 264 -19.13 -7.15 -12.14
CA LYS A 264 -20.55 -7.51 -12.28
C LYS A 264 -20.82 -8.90 -11.72
N LYS A 265 -20.07 -9.92 -12.13
CA LYS A 265 -20.20 -11.29 -11.62
C LYS A 265 -19.98 -11.35 -10.11
N ALA A 266 -18.99 -10.62 -9.60
CA ALA A 266 -18.69 -10.57 -8.16
C ALA A 266 -19.85 -9.99 -7.34
N PHE A 267 -20.48 -8.91 -7.81
CA PHE A 267 -21.63 -8.33 -7.13
C PHE A 267 -22.90 -9.20 -7.22
N GLU A 268 -23.12 -9.87 -8.35
CA GLU A 268 -24.20 -10.87 -8.48
C GLU A 268 -24.01 -12.03 -7.49
N ARG A 269 -22.78 -12.56 -7.43
CA ARG A 269 -22.41 -13.63 -6.48
C ARG A 269 -22.49 -13.18 -5.02
N LYS A 270 -22.04 -11.95 -4.72
CA LYS A 270 -22.20 -11.36 -3.38
C LYS A 270 -23.67 -11.28 -2.98
N LYS A 271 -24.54 -10.82 -3.89
CA LYS A 271 -25.98 -10.73 -3.65
C LYS A 271 -26.59 -12.10 -3.36
N GLU A 272 -26.24 -13.13 -4.13
CA GLU A 272 -26.67 -14.51 -3.89
C GLU A 272 -26.26 -15.00 -2.49
N LEU A 273 -25.05 -14.69 -2.05
CA LEU A 273 -24.58 -15.03 -0.70
C LEU A 273 -25.39 -14.30 0.38
N GLU A 274 -25.65 -13.01 0.21
CA GLU A 274 -26.42 -12.18 1.14
C GLU A 274 -27.88 -12.64 1.24
N ASP A 275 -28.52 -13.01 0.12
CA ASP A 275 -29.87 -13.60 0.08
C ASP A 275 -29.93 -14.91 0.88
N ASN A 276 -28.81 -15.65 0.93
CA ASN A 276 -28.62 -16.85 1.75
C ASN A 276 -28.10 -16.56 3.17
N LYS A 277 -28.18 -15.30 3.64
CA LYS A 277 -27.71 -14.83 4.96
C LYS A 277 -26.23 -15.11 5.22
N ARG A 278 -25.42 -15.13 4.16
CA ARG A 278 -23.96 -15.24 4.23
C ARG A 278 -23.37 -13.86 3.98
N GLU A 279 -22.64 -13.34 4.96
CA GLU A 279 -21.97 -12.06 4.82
C GLU A 279 -20.73 -12.22 3.92
N ALA A 280 -20.53 -11.28 2.99
CA ALA A 280 -19.44 -11.32 2.03
C ALA A 280 -18.93 -9.92 1.68
N VAL A 281 -17.63 -9.80 1.36
CA VAL A 281 -16.97 -8.56 0.95
C VAL A 281 -16.24 -8.80 -0.36
N VAL A 282 -16.40 -7.90 -1.33
CA VAL A 282 -15.71 -7.95 -2.62
C VAL A 282 -14.39 -7.19 -2.51
N TYR A 283 -13.31 -7.82 -2.94
CA TYR A 283 -11.97 -7.26 -3.06
C TYR A 283 -11.49 -7.35 -4.50
N ARG A 284 -10.55 -6.50 -4.87
CA ARG A 284 -9.88 -6.51 -6.18
C ARG A 284 -8.36 -6.41 -6.01
N GLU A 285 -7.64 -6.95 -6.98
CA GLU A 285 -6.21 -6.71 -7.19
C GLU A 285 -6.10 -6.01 -8.55
N GLU A 286 -5.29 -4.96 -8.62
CA GLU A 286 -5.20 -4.07 -9.78
C GLU A 286 -3.77 -3.98 -10.31
N PRO A 287 -3.55 -3.90 -11.64
CA PRO A 287 -2.27 -3.44 -12.17
C PRO A 287 -2.00 -1.98 -11.79
N PHE A 288 -0.73 -1.60 -11.83
CA PHE A 288 -0.35 -0.18 -11.86
C PHE A 288 -0.63 0.45 -13.23
N VAL A 289 -0.95 1.74 -13.25
CA VAL A 289 -1.29 2.45 -14.48
C VAL A 289 -0.03 2.74 -15.29
N TYR A 290 1.05 3.14 -14.62
CA TYR A 290 2.28 3.60 -15.29
C TYR A 290 3.38 2.52 -15.38
N ASP A 291 3.25 1.43 -14.63
CA ASP A 291 4.13 0.26 -14.71
C ASP A 291 3.30 -1.03 -14.82
N CYS A 292 2.95 -1.39 -16.05
CA CYS A 292 2.09 -2.54 -16.34
C CYS A 292 2.87 -3.86 -16.23
N ASP A 293 3.52 -4.11 -15.11
CA ASP A 293 4.33 -5.30 -14.87
C ASP A 293 3.42 -6.51 -14.58
N GLY A 294 2.75 -7.01 -15.62
CA GLY A 294 2.13 -8.34 -15.69
C GLY A 294 1.00 -8.67 -14.71
N VAL A 295 0.60 -7.76 -13.81
CA VAL A 295 -0.50 -8.00 -12.86
C VAL A 295 -1.84 -7.89 -13.58
N GLU A 296 -2.55 -9.01 -13.69
CA GLU A 296 -3.92 -9.01 -14.21
C GLU A 296 -4.91 -8.46 -13.17
N PHE A 297 -5.95 -7.78 -13.65
CA PHE A 297 -7.05 -7.37 -12.79
C PHE A 297 -7.81 -8.60 -12.28
N ASN A 298 -7.77 -8.84 -10.97
CA ASN A 298 -8.44 -9.96 -10.33
C ASN A 298 -9.53 -9.47 -9.37
N VAL A 299 -10.60 -10.26 -9.22
CA VAL A 299 -11.67 -9.99 -8.25
C VAL A 299 -11.87 -11.19 -7.35
N TYR A 300 -11.99 -10.93 -6.06
CA TYR A 300 -12.19 -11.93 -5.02
C TYR A 300 -13.40 -11.59 -4.17
N ILE A 301 -14.05 -12.62 -3.64
CA ILE A 301 -15.07 -12.50 -2.61
C ILE A 301 -14.56 -13.16 -1.35
N MET A 302 -14.42 -12.36 -0.29
CA MET A 302 -14.17 -12.85 1.06
C MET A 302 -15.51 -13.16 1.72
N ILE A 303 -15.80 -14.44 1.92
CA ILE A 303 -17.06 -14.95 2.46
C ILE A 303 -16.86 -15.33 3.92
N TRP A 304 -17.69 -14.78 4.81
CA TRP A 304 -17.64 -15.12 6.22
C TRP A 304 -18.25 -16.51 6.47
N LYS A 305 -17.51 -17.33 7.22
CA LYS A 305 -17.94 -18.67 7.64
C LYS A 305 -18.44 -18.63 9.08
N ASN A 306 -19.48 -19.42 9.35
CA ASN A 306 -19.96 -19.67 10.71
C ASN A 306 -18.95 -20.54 11.49
N GLY A 307 -17.96 -19.89 12.10
CA GLY A 307 -17.06 -20.53 13.05
C GLY A 307 -17.68 -20.66 14.44
N ILE A 308 -17.28 -21.69 15.20
CA ILE A 308 -17.77 -21.93 16.57
C ILE A 308 -17.21 -20.89 17.56
N ARG A 309 -15.90 -20.63 17.49
CA ARG A 309 -15.20 -19.71 18.41
C ARG A 309 -14.50 -18.56 17.68
N ASN A 310 -13.78 -18.89 16.62
CA ASN A 310 -13.03 -17.91 15.83
C ASN A 310 -13.81 -17.54 14.58
N SER A 311 -13.71 -16.28 14.18
CA SER A 311 -14.01 -15.81 12.84
C SER A 311 -13.19 -16.59 11.82
N ARG A 312 -13.85 -17.03 10.76
CA ARG A 312 -13.24 -17.71 9.62
C ARG A 312 -13.80 -17.11 8.35
N VAL A 313 -12.97 -17.07 7.33
CA VAL A 313 -13.36 -16.62 6.00
C VAL A 313 -12.92 -17.63 4.95
N GLU A 314 -13.50 -17.52 3.78
CA GLU A 314 -13.12 -18.22 2.56
C GLU A 314 -12.96 -17.19 1.45
N ILE A 315 -11.94 -17.37 0.62
CA ILE A 315 -11.67 -16.51 -0.52
C ILE A 315 -12.10 -17.26 -1.77
N GLU A 316 -13.04 -16.69 -2.51
CA GLU A 316 -13.51 -17.17 -3.80
C GLU A 316 -12.98 -16.20 -4.87
N LYS A 317 -12.14 -16.67 -5.80
CA LYS A 317 -11.71 -15.88 -6.97
C LYS A 317 -12.81 -15.92 -8.03
N ILE A 318 -13.14 -14.78 -8.61
CA ILE A 318 -14.13 -14.66 -9.68
C ILE A 318 -13.42 -14.80 -11.02
N GLU A 319 -14.00 -15.65 -11.86
CA GLU A 319 -13.47 -15.99 -13.19
C GLU A 319 -14.43 -15.53 -14.30
N LEU A 320 -13.88 -15.26 -15.48
CA LEU A 320 -14.62 -14.84 -16.67
C LEU A 320 -15.33 -15.99 -17.40
#